data_AF-A0A6L3ZBY5-F1
#
_entry.id   AF-A0A6L3ZBY5-F1
#
_cell.length_a   1.000
_cell.length_b   1.000
_cell.length_c   1.000
_cell.angle_alpha   90.00
_cell.angle_beta   90.00
_cell.angle_gamma   90.00
#
_symmetry.space_group_name_H-M   'P 1'
#
loop_
_entity.id
_entity.type
_entity.pdbx_description
1 polymer ?
#
loop_
_entity_poly.entity_id
_entity_poly.type
_entity_poly.pdbx_seq_one_letter_code
_entity_poly.pdbx_strand_id
1 'polypeptide(L)'
;MKSLFDIFDSTKNRKSIPKTWCGLWTDKNGKQVIIEPTKHHSYVVTVLDSKGQPYKIDLLGGSQKDTIKLLGRFTTDTNGNPILQVEAGSYDVGPTYNLYFLVSKNDQKLRLAKNSDALNNIIIKANVGMGLYDDWEDDLGVPWAFPLEDFKKEMK
;
A
#
# COMPACT_ATOMS: atom_id res chain seq x y z
N MET A 1 -4.59 -22.46 32.77
CA MET A 1 -3.23 -22.37 32.22
C MET A 1 -3.34 -21.77 30.81
N LYS A 2 -3.09 -20.46 30.66
CA LYS A 2 -3.14 -19.80 29.34
C LYS A 2 -1.90 -20.24 28.56
N SER A 3 -2.13 -20.81 27.39
CA SER A 3 -1.09 -21.29 26.48
C SER A 3 -0.11 -20.17 26.13
N LEU A 4 1.19 -20.45 26.22
CA LEU A 4 2.29 -19.56 25.78
C LEU A 4 2.24 -19.24 24.27
N PHE A 5 1.25 -19.75 23.52
CA PHE A 5 1.09 -19.56 22.09
C PHE A 5 0.34 -18.29 21.67
N ASP A 6 -0.34 -17.57 22.57
CA ASP A 6 -1.01 -16.29 22.24
C ASP A 6 -0.12 -15.06 22.46
N ILE A 7 1.16 -15.29 22.76
CA ILE A 7 2.19 -14.28 22.86
C ILE A 7 2.61 -13.91 21.41
N PHE A 8 1.92 -12.89 20.89
CA PHE A 8 2.32 -12.06 19.75
C PHE A 8 2.15 -12.61 18.33
N ASP A 9 0.93 -12.48 17.78
CA ASP A 9 0.81 -11.91 16.42
C ASP A 9 1.08 -10.40 16.48
N SER A 10 2.26 -10.00 17.00
CA SER A 10 2.67 -8.59 17.17
C SER A 10 2.63 -7.80 15.88
N THR A 11 2.64 -8.49 14.75
CA THR A 11 2.44 -7.96 13.41
C THR A 11 1.11 -7.24 13.25
N LYS A 12 0.01 -7.79 13.77
CA LYS A 12 -1.32 -7.16 13.66
C LYS A 12 -1.49 -5.91 14.52
N ASN A 13 -0.73 -5.81 15.60
CA ASN A 13 -0.79 -4.68 16.55
C ASN A 13 0.19 -3.54 16.22
N ARG A 14 0.79 -3.54 15.02
CA ARG A 14 1.69 -2.46 14.60
C ARG A 14 0.90 -1.14 14.52
N LYS A 15 1.53 -0.03 14.89
CA LYS A 15 0.94 1.33 14.83
C LYS A 15 1.49 2.20 13.70
N SER A 16 2.59 1.80 13.08
CA SER A 16 3.21 2.49 11.95
C SER A 16 4.14 1.57 11.19
N ILE A 17 4.37 1.87 9.92
CA ILE A 17 5.41 1.25 9.10
C ILE A 17 6.79 1.65 9.64
N PRO A 18 7.76 0.72 9.76
CA PRO A 18 9.15 1.08 10.06
C PRO A 18 9.73 2.07 9.04
N LYS A 19 10.48 3.07 9.51
CA LYS A 19 11.10 4.09 8.63
C LYS A 19 11.99 3.48 7.55
N THR A 20 12.63 2.35 7.82
CA THR A 20 13.48 1.61 6.88
C THR A 20 12.70 1.00 5.71
N TRP A 21 11.38 0.86 5.83
CA TRP A 21 10.53 0.35 4.74
C TRP A 21 10.05 1.49 3.84
N CYS A 22 10.10 2.74 4.31
CA CYS A 22 9.83 3.92 3.49
C CYS A 22 10.89 4.10 2.39
N GLY A 23 10.57 4.88 1.35
CA GLY A 23 11.38 5.14 0.17
C GLY A 23 10.80 4.45 -1.08
N LEU A 24 11.64 4.27 -2.10
CA LEU A 24 11.28 3.68 -3.39
C LEU A 24 11.10 2.17 -3.31
N TRP A 25 10.10 1.67 -4.03
CA TRP A 25 9.79 0.28 -4.32
C TRP A 25 9.44 0.17 -5.80
N THR A 26 9.91 -0.89 -6.45
CA THR A 26 9.77 -1.06 -7.91
C THR A 26 9.21 -2.45 -8.21
N ASP A 27 8.27 -2.53 -9.15
CA ASP A 27 7.73 -3.81 -9.60
C ASP A 27 8.56 -4.42 -10.74
N LYS A 28 8.19 -5.64 -11.18
CA LYS A 28 8.92 -6.34 -12.26
C LYS A 28 8.85 -5.63 -13.63
N ASN A 29 7.91 -4.69 -13.80
CA ASN A 29 7.71 -3.92 -15.03
C ASN A 29 8.33 -2.52 -14.95
N GLY A 30 8.98 -2.18 -13.84
CA GLY A 30 9.58 -0.87 -13.60
C GLY A 30 8.64 0.18 -13.01
N LYS A 31 7.36 -0.14 -12.75
CA LYS A 31 6.47 0.80 -12.04
C LYS A 31 7.01 1.05 -10.64
N GLN A 32 6.79 2.25 -10.12
CA GLN A 32 7.38 2.69 -8.86
C GLN A 32 6.31 3.11 -7.85
N VAL A 33 6.56 2.79 -6.59
CA VAL A 33 5.84 3.29 -5.42
C VAL A 33 6.85 3.91 -4.46
N ILE A 34 6.69 5.19 -4.17
CA ILE A 34 7.53 5.94 -3.23
C ILE A 34 6.69 6.25 -2.01
N ILE A 35 7.15 5.81 -0.83
CA ILE A 35 6.48 6.05 0.45
C ILE A 35 7.34 6.97 1.30
N GLU A 36 6.84 8.13 1.70
CA GLU A 36 7.56 9.06 2.57
C GLU A 36 6.80 9.24 3.89
N PRO A 37 7.47 9.11 5.05
CA PRO A 37 6.83 9.36 6.33
C PRO A 37 6.61 10.87 6.52
N THR A 38 5.47 11.25 7.09
CA THR A 38 5.20 12.63 7.53
C THR A 38 5.23 12.71 9.06
N LYS A 39 4.68 13.79 9.63
CA LYS A 39 4.45 13.91 11.08
C LYS A 39 3.19 13.11 11.47
N HIS A 40 3.17 12.57 12.69
CA HIS A 40 1.97 11.93 13.28
C HIS A 40 1.42 10.68 12.56
N HIS A 41 2.29 9.74 12.17
CA HIS A 41 1.90 8.44 11.59
C HIS A 41 1.09 8.49 10.27
N SER A 42 1.09 9.62 9.58
CA SER A 42 0.68 9.69 8.19
C SER A 42 1.88 9.50 7.25
N TYR A 43 1.56 9.27 5.99
CA TYR A 43 2.50 9.04 4.91
C TYR A 43 2.03 9.81 3.69
N VAL A 44 2.96 10.15 2.81
CA VAL A 44 2.64 10.52 1.44
C VAL A 44 3.16 9.46 0.50
N VAL A 45 2.36 9.13 -0.51
CA VAL A 45 2.65 8.07 -1.47
C VAL A 45 2.62 8.64 -2.87
N THR A 46 3.66 8.36 -3.65
CA THR A 46 3.71 8.68 -5.07
C THR A 46 3.79 7.39 -5.87
N VAL A 47 2.98 7.27 -6.92
CA VAL A 47 2.95 6.10 -7.81
C VAL A 47 3.35 6.56 -9.21
N LEU A 48 4.32 5.89 -9.82
CA LEU A 48 4.85 6.25 -11.14
C LEU A 48 4.85 5.05 -12.08
N ASP A 49 4.77 5.32 -13.38
CA ASP A 49 4.95 4.33 -14.43
C ASP A 49 6.44 3.91 -14.58
N SER A 50 6.71 3.01 -15.53
CA SER A 50 8.06 2.52 -15.79
C SER A 50 9.02 3.57 -16.37
N LYS A 51 8.52 4.76 -16.71
CA LYS A 51 9.28 5.92 -17.18
C LYS A 51 9.41 6.99 -16.09
N GLY A 52 8.95 6.71 -14.87
CA GLY A 52 8.97 7.65 -13.76
C GLY A 52 7.94 8.77 -13.87
N GLN A 53 6.90 8.61 -14.69
CA GLN A 53 5.81 9.58 -14.83
C GLN A 53 4.62 9.23 -13.92
N PRO A 54 3.97 10.23 -13.30
CA PRO A 54 2.76 9.98 -12.55
C PRO A 54 1.61 9.57 -13.48
N TYR A 55 0.72 8.73 -12.97
CA TYR A 55 -0.55 8.47 -13.62
C TYR A 55 -1.53 9.60 -13.33
N LYS A 56 -2.51 9.75 -14.22
CA LYS A 56 -3.62 10.68 -14.05
C LYS A 56 -4.88 9.94 -13.63
N ILE A 57 -5.57 10.51 -12.66
CA ILE A 57 -6.81 10.03 -12.10
C ILE A 57 -7.89 11.03 -12.46
N ASP A 58 -8.92 10.56 -13.16
CA ASP A 58 -10.14 11.34 -13.33
C ASP A 58 -10.95 11.23 -12.03
N LEU A 59 -11.35 12.36 -11.45
CA LEU A 59 -12.12 12.44 -10.22
C LEU A 59 -13.61 12.69 -10.52
N LEU A 60 -14.48 12.31 -9.58
CA LEU A 60 -15.85 12.82 -9.49
C LEU A 60 -15.85 14.36 -9.65
N GLY A 61 -16.52 14.85 -10.69
CA GLY A 61 -16.54 16.27 -11.06
C GLY A 61 -15.67 16.65 -12.28
N GLY A 62 -15.05 15.68 -12.94
CA GLY A 62 -14.35 15.88 -14.23
C GLY A 62 -12.99 16.56 -14.11
N SER A 63 -12.48 16.71 -12.90
CA SER A 63 -11.11 17.20 -12.65
C SER A 63 -10.12 16.04 -12.67
N GLN A 64 -8.85 16.34 -12.97
CA GLN A 64 -7.77 15.36 -12.97
C GLN A 64 -6.82 15.58 -11.79
N LYS A 65 -6.29 14.49 -11.26
CA LYS A 65 -5.28 14.47 -10.21
C LYS A 65 -4.12 13.56 -10.61
N ASP A 66 -2.90 14.02 -10.37
CA ASP A 66 -1.72 13.17 -10.54
C ASP A 66 -1.50 12.28 -9.32
N THR A 67 -0.89 11.11 -9.51
CA THR A 67 -0.55 10.16 -8.46
C THR A 67 0.68 10.56 -7.64
N ILE A 68 0.75 11.83 -7.27
CA ILE A 68 1.83 12.46 -6.52
C ILE A 68 1.32 12.86 -5.13
N LYS A 69 2.10 12.55 -4.10
CA LYS A 69 1.81 12.92 -2.70
C LYS A 69 0.38 12.55 -2.27
N LEU A 70 -0.10 11.38 -2.70
CA LEU A 70 -1.35 10.79 -2.25
C LEU A 70 -1.28 10.54 -0.74
N LEU A 71 -2.38 10.81 -0.02
CA LEU A 71 -2.39 10.62 1.41
C LEU A 71 -2.36 9.13 1.74
N GLY A 72 -1.43 8.73 2.59
CA GLY A 72 -1.30 7.38 3.12
C GLY A 72 -1.58 7.35 4.61
N ARG A 73 -2.46 6.45 5.05
CA ARG A 73 -2.74 6.19 6.47
C ARG A 73 -2.42 4.74 6.80
N PHE A 74 -1.62 4.56 7.85
CA PHE A 74 -1.40 3.23 8.40
C PHE A 74 -2.59 2.82 9.27
N THR A 75 -3.25 1.72 8.90
CA THR A 75 -4.49 1.24 9.52
C THR A 75 -4.58 -0.29 9.43
N THR A 76 -5.72 -0.86 9.78
CA THR A 76 -6.00 -2.29 9.59
C THR A 76 -7.12 -2.51 8.58
N ASP A 77 -7.02 -3.59 7.79
CA ASP A 77 -8.12 -4.06 6.96
C ASP A 77 -9.24 -4.69 7.81
N THR A 78 -10.30 -5.18 7.14
CA THR A 78 -11.45 -5.83 7.79
C THR A 78 -11.11 -7.11 8.55
N ASN A 79 -9.95 -7.72 8.28
CA ASN A 79 -9.45 -8.92 8.94
C ASN A 79 -8.41 -8.59 10.04
N GLY A 80 -8.24 -7.30 10.37
CA GLY A 80 -7.27 -6.82 11.35
C GLY A 80 -5.82 -6.88 10.88
N ASN A 81 -5.56 -7.01 9.57
CA ASN A 81 -4.21 -7.02 9.04
C ASN A 81 -3.71 -5.58 8.83
N PRO A 82 -2.46 -5.27 9.19
CA PRO A 82 -1.89 -3.95 9.01
C PRO A 82 -1.69 -3.64 7.52
N ILE A 83 -2.15 -2.47 7.11
CA ILE A 83 -2.05 -1.96 5.74
C ILE A 83 -1.61 -0.50 5.75
N LEU A 84 -0.97 -0.06 4.67
CA LEU A 84 -0.94 1.34 4.31
C LEU A 84 -2.06 1.59 3.32
N GLN A 85 -3.13 2.23 3.78
CA GLN A 85 -4.23 2.65 2.93
C GLN A 85 -3.85 3.97 2.25
N VAL A 86 -3.89 3.99 0.92
CA VAL A 86 -3.54 5.14 0.09
C VAL A 86 -4.78 5.66 -0.60
N GLU A 87 -5.06 6.94 -0.43
CA GLU A 87 -6.21 7.60 -1.02
C GLU A 87 -5.92 8.08 -2.44
N ALA A 88 -6.56 7.44 -3.40
CA ALA A 88 -6.38 7.68 -4.83
C ALA A 88 -7.42 8.66 -5.39
N GLY A 89 -8.54 8.90 -4.73
CA GLY A 89 -9.54 9.86 -5.21
C GLY A 89 -9.55 11.19 -4.48
N SER A 90 -10.76 11.73 -4.34
CA SER A 90 -11.10 12.87 -3.50
C SER A 90 -10.92 12.54 -2.03
N TYR A 91 -10.51 13.53 -1.25
CA TYR A 91 -10.23 13.36 0.18
C TYR A 91 -11.46 12.88 0.97
N ASP A 92 -11.27 11.87 1.82
CA ASP A 92 -12.21 11.10 2.64
C ASP A 92 -13.33 10.33 1.90
N VAL A 93 -13.46 10.48 0.58
CA VAL A 93 -14.57 9.91 -0.21
C VAL A 93 -14.12 9.10 -1.43
N GLY A 94 -12.85 9.20 -1.79
CA GLY A 94 -12.32 8.61 -3.00
C GLY A 94 -11.92 7.14 -2.85
N PRO A 95 -11.67 6.46 -3.98
CA PRO A 95 -11.12 5.11 -3.99
C PRO A 95 -9.81 5.03 -3.22
N THR A 96 -9.60 3.88 -2.58
CA THR A 96 -8.37 3.60 -1.81
C THR A 96 -7.64 2.36 -2.30
N TYR A 97 -6.32 2.36 -2.15
CA TYR A 97 -5.47 1.17 -2.29
C TYR A 97 -4.95 0.72 -0.95
N ASN A 98 -4.97 -0.58 -0.71
CA ASN A 98 -4.39 -1.19 0.48
C ASN A 98 -3.04 -1.80 0.11
N LEU A 99 -1.95 -1.23 0.65
CA LEU A 99 -0.61 -1.75 0.48
C LEU A 99 -0.26 -2.69 1.63
N TYR A 100 -0.12 -3.98 1.32
CA TYR A 100 0.27 -5.03 2.26
C TYR A 100 1.77 -5.26 2.20
N PHE A 101 2.43 -5.26 3.36
CA PHE A 101 3.85 -5.61 3.48
C PHE A 101 3.96 -7.09 3.83
N LEU A 102 4.42 -7.89 2.88
CA LEU A 102 4.43 -9.35 2.98
C LEU A 102 5.84 -9.90 2.84
N VAL A 103 6.06 -11.09 3.38
CA VAL A 103 7.28 -11.89 3.15
C VAL A 103 6.86 -13.24 2.62
N SER A 104 7.54 -13.71 1.57
CA SER A 104 7.42 -15.09 1.11
C SER A 104 8.29 -16.01 1.98
N LYS A 105 7.69 -17.05 2.57
CA LYS A 105 8.45 -18.17 3.13
C LYS A 105 8.51 -19.27 2.10
N ASN A 106 9.73 -19.63 1.66
CA ASN A 106 10.07 -20.84 0.89
C ASN A 106 8.91 -21.30 -0.02
N ASP A 107 8.66 -20.48 -1.04
CA ASP A 107 7.85 -20.69 -2.22
C ASP A 107 6.33 -20.87 -2.17
N GLN A 108 5.62 -20.91 -1.03
CA GLN A 108 4.13 -21.02 -1.13
C GLN A 108 3.25 -20.27 -0.12
N LYS A 109 3.77 -19.72 0.99
CA LYS A 109 2.91 -18.95 1.93
C LYS A 109 3.45 -17.55 2.18
N LEU A 110 2.68 -16.56 1.69
CA LEU A 110 2.81 -15.17 2.07
C LEU A 110 2.35 -15.00 3.53
N ARG A 111 3.08 -14.18 4.28
CA ARG A 111 2.70 -13.74 5.62
C ARG A 111 2.97 -12.26 5.78
N LEU A 112 2.33 -11.64 6.77
CA LEU A 112 2.65 -10.26 7.15
C LEU A 112 4.12 -10.13 7.54
N ALA A 113 4.76 -9.07 7.04
CA ALA A 113 6.13 -8.73 7.36
C ALA A 113 6.23 -8.24 8.81
N LYS A 114 7.23 -8.75 9.53
CA LYS A 114 7.65 -8.39 10.89
C LYS A 114 8.78 -7.36 10.81
N ASN A 115 8.94 -6.53 11.84
CA ASN A 115 10.02 -5.53 11.87
C ASN A 115 11.43 -6.16 11.78
N SER A 116 11.55 -7.42 12.23
CA SER A 116 12.80 -8.20 12.20
C SER A 116 13.06 -8.85 10.84
N ASP A 117 12.13 -8.79 9.89
CA ASP A 117 12.34 -9.38 8.58
C ASP A 117 13.37 -8.58 7.79
N ALA A 118 14.22 -9.29 7.04
CA ALA A 118 15.17 -8.67 6.15
C ALA A 118 14.42 -7.91 5.04
N LEU A 119 14.78 -6.64 4.84
CA LEU A 119 14.06 -5.74 3.95
C LEU A 119 13.99 -6.24 2.49
N ASN A 120 15.05 -6.91 2.03
CA ASN A 120 15.14 -7.52 0.71
C ASN A 120 14.15 -8.67 0.48
N ASN A 121 13.59 -9.25 1.54
CA ASN A 121 12.60 -10.33 1.48
C ASN A 121 11.16 -9.81 1.60
N ILE A 122 10.99 -8.51 1.87
CA ILE A 122 9.68 -7.87 1.96
C ILE A 122 9.23 -7.46 0.56
N ILE A 123 7.96 -7.71 0.26
CA ILE A 123 7.26 -7.19 -0.91
C ILE A 123 6.12 -6.28 -0.47
N ILE A 124 5.76 -5.32 -1.32
CA ILE A 124 4.47 -4.65 -1.23
C ILE A 124 3.53 -5.30 -2.22
N LYS A 125 2.44 -5.86 -1.71
CA LYS A 125 1.31 -6.30 -2.51
C LYS A 125 0.20 -5.28 -2.40
N ALA A 126 -0.16 -4.65 -3.51
CA ALA A 126 -1.23 -3.69 -3.54
C ALA A 126 -2.56 -4.36 -3.90
N ASN A 127 -3.59 -4.08 -3.11
CA ASN A 127 -4.95 -4.51 -3.38
C ASN A 127 -5.86 -3.28 -3.45
N VAL A 128 -7.00 -3.47 -4.10
CA VAL A 128 -8.13 -2.54 -4.04
C VAL A 128 -8.66 -2.49 -2.60
N GLY A 129 -8.89 -1.29 -2.10
CA GLY A 129 -9.58 -1.02 -0.84
C GLY A 129 -11.07 -0.73 -1.06
N MET A 130 -11.53 0.41 -0.56
CA MET A 130 -12.92 0.89 -0.68
C MET A 130 -13.16 1.62 -2.01
N GLY A 131 -14.40 1.54 -2.52
CA GLY A 131 -14.92 2.46 -3.54
C GLY A 131 -14.55 2.16 -4.99
N LEU A 132 -14.45 0.88 -5.41
CA LEU A 132 -14.18 0.55 -6.82
C LEU A 132 -15.31 -0.16 -7.59
N TYR A 133 -16.32 -0.74 -6.92
CA TYR A 133 -17.24 -1.65 -7.64
C TYR A 133 -18.70 -1.70 -7.17
N ASP A 134 -19.14 -0.90 -6.20
CA ASP A 134 -20.45 -1.16 -5.59
C ASP A 134 -21.43 -0.01 -5.57
N ASP A 135 -21.30 0.98 -6.46
CA ASP A 135 -22.43 1.76 -6.92
C ASP A 135 -22.10 2.37 -8.29
N TRP A 136 -23.05 2.28 -9.23
CA TRP A 136 -22.95 2.74 -10.62
C TRP A 136 -22.76 4.27 -10.79
N GLU A 137 -22.34 4.99 -9.75
CA GLU A 137 -22.16 6.44 -9.73
C GLU A 137 -20.83 6.91 -9.09
N ASP A 138 -20.04 6.03 -8.46
CA ASP A 138 -18.80 6.42 -7.78
C ASP A 138 -17.56 5.94 -8.56
N ASP A 139 -16.90 6.89 -9.21
CA ASP A 139 -15.63 6.79 -9.92
C ASP A 139 -15.53 5.61 -10.90
N LEU A 140 -15.80 5.92 -12.18
CA LEU A 140 -15.39 5.11 -13.33
C LEU A 140 -14.02 4.50 -13.02
N GLY A 141 -14.00 3.17 -13.02
CA GLY A 141 -13.02 2.33 -12.35
C GLY A 141 -11.59 2.86 -12.42
N VAL A 142 -10.80 2.48 -11.43
CA VAL A 142 -9.42 2.95 -11.29
C VAL A 142 -8.42 1.88 -11.78
N PRO A 143 -8.24 1.66 -13.11
CA PRO A 143 -7.28 0.73 -13.66
C PRO A 143 -5.89 1.35 -13.84
N TRP A 144 -5.68 2.64 -13.59
CA TRP A 144 -4.44 3.32 -13.98
C TRP A 144 -3.19 2.70 -13.37
N ALA A 145 -3.30 2.11 -12.18
CA ALA A 145 -2.20 1.38 -11.54
C ALA A 145 -2.28 -0.14 -11.78
N PHE A 146 -3.43 -0.67 -12.18
CA PHE A 146 -3.76 -2.10 -12.08
C PHE A 146 -3.45 -2.89 -13.37
N PRO A 147 -2.98 -4.16 -13.27
CA PRO A 147 -2.56 -4.81 -12.04
C PRO A 147 -1.27 -4.19 -11.50
N LEU A 148 -1.29 -3.97 -10.19
CA LEU A 148 -0.11 -3.65 -9.41
C LEU A 148 0.57 -4.98 -9.08
N GLU A 149 1.66 -5.26 -9.79
CA GLU A 149 2.52 -6.40 -9.49
C GLU A 149 3.16 -6.22 -8.11
N ASP A 150 3.74 -7.30 -7.57
CA ASP A 150 4.41 -7.23 -6.28
C ASP A 150 5.66 -6.32 -6.39
N PHE A 151 5.71 -5.25 -5.59
CA PHE A 151 6.85 -4.33 -5.56
C PHE A 151 7.92 -4.83 -4.61
N LYS A 152 9.19 -4.64 -5.00
CA LYS A 152 10.36 -4.95 -4.18
C LYS A 152 11.13 -3.68 -3.85
N LYS A 153 11.85 -3.70 -2.73
CA LYS A 153 12.70 -2.59 -2.34
C LYS A 153 13.89 -2.49 -3.30
N GLU A 154 14.13 -1.32 -3.87
CA GLU A 154 15.42 -1.06 -4.52
C GLU A 154 16.50 -0.93 -3.44
N MET A 155 17.48 -1.85 -3.49
CA MET A 155 18.67 -1.78 -2.67
C MET A 155 19.72 -0.98 -3.46
N LYS A 156 20.13 0.17 -2.92
CA LYS A 156 21.29 0.91 -3.40
C LYS A 156 22.58 0.24 -2.96
#